data_AF-A0A349YQ50-F1
#
_entry.id   AF-A0A349YQ50-F1
#
_cell.length_a   1.000
_cell.length_b   1.000
_cell.length_c   1.000
_cell.angle_alpha   90.00
_cell.angle_beta   90.00
_cell.angle_gamma   90.00
#
_symmetry.space_group_name_H-M   'P 1'
#
loop_
_entity.id
_entity.type
_entity.pdbx_description
1 polymer ?
#
loop_
_entity_poly.entity_id
_entity_poly.type
_entity_poly.pdbx_seq_one_letter_code
_entity_poly.pdbx_strand_id
1 'polypeptide(L)'
;MNEQNIKTIMDNLDESQSKVEQNAFDAINSSDTTLNLVKQGNDCIKELSDKIDILNQVMKRTAEDMANMEKLTKKIEGVAGVIAGIANKTNMLALNASIEAARAGEHGRGFSVVAKEVGELAGQSAKSSAEIKDTIQSVQQFTDQMVHEMNELKQLVGEQSEVNVNAGEIFNKILDAAHIANDVSRNMEHEIAYQRGITDDIKKALQ
;
A
#
# COMPACT_ATOMS: atom_id res chain seq x y z
N MET A 1 -6.67 -63.42 -39.25
CA MET A 1 -6.75 -61.99 -39.63
C MET A 1 -6.30 -61.87 -41.07
N ASN A 2 -7.06 -61.16 -41.91
CA ASN A 2 -6.67 -60.92 -43.31
C ASN A 2 -5.59 -59.82 -43.34
N GLU A 3 -4.56 -59.95 -44.17
CA GLU A 3 -3.42 -59.02 -44.28
C GLU A 3 -3.86 -57.55 -44.47
N GLN A 4 -4.94 -57.36 -45.24
CA GLN A 4 -5.64 -56.09 -45.43
C GLN A 4 -6.05 -55.42 -44.11
N ASN A 5 -6.56 -56.18 -43.14
CA ASN A 5 -7.00 -55.64 -41.85
C ASN A 5 -5.81 -55.17 -41.00
N ILE A 6 -4.66 -55.85 -41.10
CA ILE A 6 -3.46 -55.43 -40.37
C ILE A 6 -2.97 -54.11 -40.94
N LYS A 7 -2.91 -53.97 -42.26
CA LYS A 7 -2.51 -52.72 -42.93
C LYS A 7 -3.38 -51.53 -42.52
N THR A 8 -4.70 -51.68 -42.49
CA THR A 8 -5.62 -50.62 -42.03
C THR A 8 -5.41 -50.24 -40.56
N ILE A 9 -5.12 -51.21 -39.68
CA ILE A 9 -4.79 -50.93 -38.26
C ILE A 9 -3.50 -50.11 -38.16
N MET A 10 -2.50 -50.41 -39.00
CA MET A 10 -1.22 -49.69 -39.00
C MET A 10 -1.37 -48.26 -39.52
N ASP A 11 -2.14 -48.05 -40.58
CA ASP A 11 -2.41 -46.70 -41.11
C ASP A 11 -3.13 -45.84 -40.04
N ASN A 12 -4.13 -46.42 -39.35
CA ASN A 12 -4.82 -45.74 -38.25
C ASN A 12 -3.89 -45.48 -37.04
N LEU A 13 -2.95 -46.40 -36.76
CA LEU A 13 -1.99 -46.24 -35.67
C LEU A 13 -0.97 -45.14 -35.99
N ASP A 14 -0.48 -45.04 -37.23
CA ASP A 14 0.40 -43.97 -37.68
C ASP A 14 -0.27 -42.60 -37.58
N GLU A 15 -1.55 -42.51 -37.97
CA GLU A 15 -2.35 -41.29 -37.82
C GLU A 15 -2.50 -40.92 -36.35
N SER A 16 -2.85 -41.89 -35.50
CA SER A 16 -2.98 -41.68 -34.05
C SER A 16 -1.65 -41.24 -33.42
N GLN A 17 -0.54 -41.87 -33.78
CA GLN A 17 0.80 -41.51 -33.28
C GLN A 17 1.18 -40.09 -33.68
N SER A 18 0.93 -39.70 -34.93
CA SER A 18 1.21 -38.34 -35.41
C SER A 18 0.37 -37.29 -34.66
N LYS A 19 -0.89 -37.60 -34.35
CA LYS A 19 -1.75 -36.72 -33.56
C LYS A 19 -1.29 -36.58 -32.11
N VAL A 20 -0.85 -37.69 -31.49
CA VAL A 20 -0.31 -37.68 -30.12
C VAL A 20 1.03 -36.92 -30.07
N GLU A 21 1.86 -37.04 -31.11
CA GLU A 21 3.14 -36.32 -31.23
C GLU A 21 2.90 -34.81 -31.31
N GLN A 22 1.94 -34.39 -32.13
CA GLN A 22 1.54 -32.99 -32.19
C GLN A 22 1.00 -32.48 -30.85
N ASN A 23 0.16 -33.26 -30.16
CA ASN A 23 -0.35 -32.87 -28.84
C ASN A 23 0.76 -32.74 -27.79
N ALA A 24 1.75 -33.66 -27.80
CA ALA A 24 2.90 -33.60 -26.91
C ALA A 24 3.74 -32.34 -27.17
N PHE A 25 4.00 -32.04 -28.45
CA PHE A 25 4.71 -30.84 -28.85
C PHE A 25 4.00 -29.55 -28.42
N ASP A 26 2.68 -29.47 -28.63
CA ASP A 26 1.87 -28.33 -28.21
C ASP A 26 1.88 -28.16 -26.68
N ALA A 27 1.82 -29.27 -25.94
CA ALA A 27 1.88 -29.27 -24.48
C ALA A 27 3.26 -28.85 -23.93
N ILE A 28 4.37 -29.22 -24.59
CA ILE A 28 5.72 -28.74 -24.24
C ILE A 28 5.80 -27.22 -24.43
N ASN A 29 5.40 -26.71 -25.60
CA ASN A 29 5.43 -25.28 -25.89
C ASN A 29 4.52 -24.47 -24.93
N SER A 30 3.34 -25.01 -24.61
CA SER A 30 2.43 -24.40 -23.64
C SER A 30 3.02 -24.39 -22.23
N SER A 31 3.70 -25.48 -21.82
CA SER A 31 4.37 -25.57 -20.53
C SER A 31 5.53 -24.58 -20.44
N ASP A 32 6.37 -24.47 -21.47
CA ASP A 32 7.48 -23.51 -21.52
C ASP A 32 6.98 -22.06 -21.47
N THR A 33 5.88 -21.76 -22.17
CA THR A 33 5.21 -20.46 -22.09
C THR A 33 4.70 -20.19 -20.67
N THR A 34 4.06 -21.18 -20.05
CA THR A 34 3.57 -21.09 -18.67
C THR A 34 4.70 -20.85 -17.67
N LEU A 35 5.82 -21.57 -17.79
CA LEU A 35 7.00 -21.38 -16.93
C LEU A 35 7.53 -19.94 -17.02
N ASN A 36 7.59 -19.37 -18.22
CA ASN A 36 8.01 -17.98 -18.42
C ASN A 36 7.02 -16.97 -17.80
N LEU A 37 5.71 -17.21 -17.95
CA LEU A 37 4.68 -16.35 -17.36
C LEU A 37 4.70 -16.40 -15.83
N VAL A 38 4.88 -17.59 -15.25
CA VAL A 38 5.02 -17.76 -13.80
C VAL A 38 6.24 -17.04 -13.27
N LYS A 39 7.38 -17.09 -13.99
CA LYS A 39 8.58 -16.35 -13.61
C LYS A 39 8.32 -14.84 -13.57
N GLN A 40 7.68 -14.29 -14.60
CA GLN A 40 7.28 -12.87 -14.63
C GLN A 40 6.28 -12.55 -13.50
N GLY A 41 5.34 -13.45 -13.21
CA GLY A 41 4.41 -13.34 -12.09
C GLY A 41 5.14 -13.25 -10.75
N ASN A 42 6.10 -14.13 -10.51
CA ASN A 42 6.92 -14.13 -9.29
C ASN A 42 7.78 -12.86 -9.16
N ASP A 43 8.34 -12.35 -10.26
CA ASP A 43 9.06 -11.06 -10.25
C ASP A 43 8.13 -9.91 -9.83
N CYS A 44 6.88 -9.90 -10.32
CA CYS A 44 5.86 -8.92 -9.94
C CYS A 44 5.46 -9.03 -8.45
N ILE A 45 5.28 -10.25 -7.93
CA ILE A 45 4.99 -10.50 -6.51
C ILE A 45 6.12 -9.99 -5.62
N LYS A 46 7.38 -10.18 -6.04
CA LYS A 46 8.54 -9.66 -5.33
C LYS A 46 8.56 -8.13 -5.32
N GLU A 47 8.36 -7.50 -6.48
CA GLU A 47 8.28 -6.03 -6.56
C GLU A 47 7.13 -5.48 -5.70
N LEU A 48 5.99 -6.15 -5.67
CA LEU A 48 4.86 -5.78 -4.81
C LEU A 48 5.20 -5.93 -3.32
N SER A 49 5.93 -6.98 -2.94
CA SER A 49 6.43 -7.15 -1.56
C SER A 49 7.33 -5.99 -1.15
N ASP A 50 8.28 -5.60 -2.00
CA ASP A 50 9.18 -4.47 -1.72
C ASP A 50 8.40 -3.15 -1.57
N LYS A 51 7.36 -2.94 -2.39
CA LYS A 51 6.48 -1.76 -2.29
C LYS A 51 5.65 -1.76 -1.00
N ILE A 52 5.17 -2.92 -0.56
CA ILE A 52 4.45 -3.07 0.72
C ILE A 52 5.37 -2.71 1.89
N ASP A 53 6.64 -3.14 1.87
CA ASP A 53 7.61 -2.78 2.90
C ASP A 53 7.90 -1.27 2.93
N ILE A 54 8.05 -0.65 1.76
CA ILE A 54 8.21 0.81 1.66
C ILE A 54 6.97 1.52 2.21
N LEU A 55 5.76 1.06 1.87
CA LEU A 55 4.52 1.63 2.40
C LEU A 55 4.47 1.54 3.93
N ASN A 56 4.83 0.39 4.50
CA ASN A 56 4.92 0.22 5.96
C ASN A 56 5.89 1.22 6.61
N GLN A 57 7.05 1.46 6.00
CA GLN A 57 8.02 2.43 6.50
C GLN A 57 7.49 3.87 6.43
N VAL A 58 6.87 4.24 5.29
CA VAL A 58 6.25 5.56 5.12
C VAL A 58 5.16 5.76 6.16
N MET A 59 4.31 4.76 6.38
CA MET A 59 3.23 4.85 7.35
C MET A 59 3.75 5.06 8.78
N LYS A 60 4.80 4.33 9.16
CA LYS A 60 5.43 4.49 10.48
C LYS A 60 5.97 5.92 10.65
N ARG A 61 6.68 6.44 9.65
CA ARG A 61 7.22 7.81 9.69
C ARG A 61 6.10 8.84 9.79
N THR A 62 5.03 8.70 9.01
CA THR A 62 3.88 9.60 9.08
C THR A 62 3.26 9.58 10.48
N ALA A 63 3.08 8.41 11.09
CA ALA A 63 2.56 8.33 12.46
C ALA A 63 3.48 9.02 13.50
N GLU A 64 4.80 8.94 13.33
CA GLU A 64 5.77 9.66 14.17
C GLU A 64 5.67 11.19 13.98
N ASP A 65 5.56 11.66 12.73
CA ASP A 65 5.39 13.08 12.41
C ASP A 65 4.10 13.65 13.02
N MET A 66 3.02 12.88 12.99
CA MET A 66 1.75 13.22 13.60
C MET A 66 1.83 13.32 15.13
N ALA A 67 2.50 12.37 15.79
CA ALA A 67 2.75 12.44 17.23
C ALA A 67 3.59 13.67 17.60
N ASN A 68 4.51 14.09 16.72
CA ASN A 68 5.27 15.33 16.91
C ASN A 68 4.39 16.57 16.71
N MET A 69 3.48 16.57 15.73
CA MET A 69 2.51 17.64 15.51
C MET A 69 1.60 17.84 16.73
N GLU A 70 1.14 16.75 17.35
CA GLU A 70 0.35 16.78 18.58
C GLU A 70 1.12 17.44 19.74
N LYS A 71 2.41 17.12 19.90
CA LYS A 71 3.26 17.74 20.93
C LYS A 71 3.47 19.24 20.67
N LEU A 72 3.72 19.62 19.41
CA LEU A 72 3.94 21.01 19.02
C LEU A 72 2.68 21.85 19.23
N THR A 73 1.53 21.35 18.83
CA THR A 73 0.23 22.04 19.01
C THR A 73 -0.08 22.25 20.50
N LYS A 74 0.11 21.23 21.35
CA LYS A 74 -0.01 21.38 22.83
C LYS A 74 0.93 22.44 23.39
N LYS A 75 2.17 22.53 22.88
CA LYS A 75 3.12 23.56 23.30
C LYS A 75 2.64 24.96 22.91
N ILE A 76 2.13 25.12 21.68
CA ILE A 76 1.59 26.41 21.21
C ILE A 76 0.35 26.80 22.02
N GLU A 77 -0.54 25.86 22.32
CA GLU A 77 -1.71 26.08 23.18
C GLU A 77 -1.29 26.64 24.55
N GLY A 78 -0.26 26.04 25.17
CA GLY A 78 0.29 26.53 26.44
C GLY A 78 0.82 27.97 26.35
N VAL A 79 1.56 28.29 25.29
CA VAL A 79 2.06 29.65 25.06
C VAL A 79 0.92 30.65 24.85
N ALA A 80 -0.08 30.30 24.03
CA ALA A 80 -1.26 31.13 23.81
C ALA A 80 -2.03 31.37 25.12
N GLY A 81 -2.14 30.35 25.98
CA GLY A 81 -2.72 30.49 27.32
C GLY A 81 -1.97 31.46 28.22
N VAL A 82 -0.63 31.44 28.19
CA VAL A 82 0.20 32.41 28.93
C VAL A 82 -0.01 33.83 28.40
N ILE A 83 -0.04 34.04 27.09
CA ILE A 83 -0.27 35.36 26.48
C ILE A 83 -1.66 35.88 26.86
N ALA A 84 -2.69 35.05 26.78
CA ALA A 84 -4.04 35.40 27.22
C ALA A 84 -4.07 35.80 28.71
N GLY A 85 -3.34 35.09 29.57
CA GLY A 85 -3.19 35.43 30.99
C GLY A 85 -2.49 36.78 31.20
N ILE A 86 -1.42 37.06 30.47
CA ILE A 86 -0.71 38.35 30.51
C ILE A 86 -1.64 39.46 30.03
N ALA A 87 -2.32 39.27 28.90
CA ALA A 87 -3.26 40.23 28.33
C ALA A 87 -4.37 40.59 29.33
N ASN A 88 -4.99 39.59 29.97
CA ASN A 88 -6.02 39.83 31.00
C ASN A 88 -5.47 40.61 32.19
N LYS A 89 -4.26 40.29 32.67
CA LYS A 89 -3.63 41.02 33.78
C LYS A 89 -3.27 42.45 33.39
N THR A 90 -2.76 42.67 32.19
CA THR A 90 -2.46 44.01 31.65
C THR A 90 -3.73 44.82 31.50
N ASN A 91 -4.83 44.22 31.02
CA ASN A 91 -6.13 44.89 30.91
C ASN A 91 -6.66 45.33 32.28
N MET A 92 -6.54 44.48 33.30
CA MET A 92 -6.89 44.82 34.68
C MET A 92 -6.03 45.96 35.24
N LEU A 93 -4.72 45.96 34.96
CA LEU A 93 -3.80 47.03 35.36
C LEU A 93 -4.13 48.35 34.67
N ALA A 94 -4.44 48.30 33.37
CA ALA A 94 -4.85 49.44 32.57
C ALA A 94 -6.15 50.07 33.12
N LEU A 95 -7.14 49.23 33.45
CA LEU A 95 -8.39 49.69 34.06
C LEU A 95 -8.14 50.39 35.40
N ASN A 96 -7.32 49.81 36.28
CA ASN A 96 -6.96 50.42 37.56
C ASN A 96 -6.25 51.77 37.35
N ALA A 97 -5.34 51.85 36.38
CA ALA A 97 -4.65 53.09 36.04
C ALA A 97 -5.60 54.16 35.48
N SER A 98 -6.58 53.78 34.65
CA SER A 98 -7.62 54.70 34.17
C SER A 98 -8.48 55.25 35.31
N ILE A 99 -8.83 54.42 36.30
CA ILE A 99 -9.59 54.84 37.48
C ILE A 99 -8.78 55.85 38.30
N GLU A 100 -7.50 55.57 38.57
CA GLU A 100 -6.66 56.47 39.38
C GLU A 100 -6.33 57.77 38.63
N ALA A 101 -6.16 57.72 37.30
CA ALA A 101 -6.02 58.90 36.46
C ALA A 101 -7.26 59.79 36.49
N ALA A 102 -8.47 59.21 36.47
CA ALA A 102 -9.72 59.97 36.64
C ALA A 102 -9.80 60.62 38.03
N ARG A 103 -9.31 59.93 39.07
CA ARG A 103 -9.27 60.42 40.45
C ARG A 103 -8.34 61.62 40.64
N ALA A 104 -7.24 61.68 39.88
CA ALA A 104 -6.29 62.80 39.88
C ALA A 104 -6.80 64.05 39.12
N GLY A 105 -7.99 63.99 38.51
CA GLY A 105 -8.61 65.12 37.82
C GLY A 105 -7.78 65.64 36.64
N GLU A 106 -7.59 66.95 36.55
CA GLU A 106 -6.83 67.60 35.46
C GLU A 106 -5.38 67.09 35.35
N HIS A 107 -4.74 66.74 36.47
CA HIS A 107 -3.36 66.23 36.48
C HIS A 107 -3.23 64.80 35.92
N GLY A 108 -4.33 64.03 35.89
CA GLY A 108 -4.35 62.65 35.39
C GLY A 108 -4.70 62.50 33.92
N ARG A 109 -5.06 63.58 33.22
CA ARG A 109 -5.55 63.53 31.83
C ARG A 109 -4.63 62.77 30.87
N GLY A 110 -3.33 63.05 30.90
CA GLY A 110 -2.34 62.36 30.06
C GLY A 110 -2.21 60.87 30.39
N PHE A 111 -2.20 60.53 31.67
CA PHE A 111 -2.17 59.13 32.13
C PHE A 111 -3.43 58.37 31.76
N SER A 112 -4.60 59.03 31.77
CA SER A 112 -5.87 58.40 31.38
C SER A 112 -5.87 57.96 29.92
N VAL A 113 -5.25 58.74 29.02
CA VAL A 113 -5.15 58.39 27.59
C VAL A 113 -4.25 57.17 27.41
N VAL A 114 -3.08 57.16 28.05
CA VAL A 114 -2.15 56.02 27.99
C VAL A 114 -2.78 54.75 28.58
N ALA A 115 -3.46 54.86 29.71
CA ALA A 115 -4.13 53.71 30.33
C ALA A 115 -5.21 53.11 29.43
N LYS A 116 -5.98 53.95 28.72
CA LYS A 116 -6.96 53.47 27.74
C LYS A 116 -6.31 52.73 26.58
N GLU A 117 -5.25 53.28 25.99
CA GLU A 117 -4.51 52.66 24.88
C GLU A 117 -3.93 51.29 25.28
N VAL A 118 -3.34 51.21 26.49
CA VAL A 118 -2.81 49.94 27.03
C VAL A 118 -3.92 48.91 27.22
N GLY A 119 -5.11 49.33 27.68
CA GLY A 119 -6.28 48.46 27.81
C GLY A 119 -6.77 47.94 26.45
N GLU A 120 -6.82 48.79 25.43
CA GLU A 120 -7.20 48.41 24.07
C GLU A 120 -6.22 47.39 23.47
N LEU A 121 -4.90 47.62 23.61
CA LEU A 121 -3.86 46.68 23.19
C LEU A 121 -3.94 45.34 23.94
N ALA A 122 -4.22 45.37 25.24
CA ALA A 122 -4.41 44.17 26.03
C ALA A 122 -5.64 43.38 25.57
N GLY A 123 -6.76 44.04 25.28
CA GLY A 123 -7.94 43.42 24.71
C GLY A 123 -7.66 42.77 23.35
N GLN A 124 -6.92 43.45 22.47
CA GLN A 124 -6.53 42.91 21.17
C GLN A 124 -5.59 41.69 21.29
N SER A 125 -4.67 41.71 22.27
CA SER A 125 -3.79 40.57 22.57
C SER A 125 -4.56 39.34 23.10
N ALA A 126 -5.57 39.56 23.96
CA ALA A 126 -6.44 38.51 24.45
C ALA A 126 -7.26 37.88 23.30
N LYS A 127 -7.82 38.72 22.42
CA LYS A 127 -8.55 38.25 21.23
C LYS A 127 -7.67 37.42 20.30
N SER A 128 -6.47 37.91 19.99
CA SER A 128 -5.52 37.19 19.12
C SER A 128 -5.12 35.83 19.72
N SER A 129 -4.95 35.77 21.05
CA SER A 129 -4.65 34.51 21.75
C SER A 129 -5.80 33.50 21.67
N ALA A 130 -7.05 33.97 21.67
CA ALA A 130 -8.22 33.12 21.47
C ALA A 130 -8.28 32.56 20.04
N GLU A 131 -8.05 33.40 19.02
CA GLU A 131 -8.01 32.98 17.62
C GLU A 131 -6.89 31.93 17.36
N ILE A 132 -5.73 32.09 18.01
CA ILE A 132 -4.66 31.09 17.99
C ILE A 132 -5.15 29.76 18.58
N LYS A 133 -5.86 29.80 19.71
CA LYS A 133 -6.39 28.59 20.37
C LYS A 133 -7.37 27.85 19.46
N ASP A 134 -8.30 28.56 18.83
CA ASP A 134 -9.29 27.97 17.91
C ASP A 134 -8.60 27.33 16.70
N THR A 135 -7.56 27.97 16.17
CA THR A 135 -6.73 27.42 15.08
C THR A 135 -6.03 26.13 15.54
N ILE A 136 -5.45 26.12 16.73
CA ILE A 136 -4.77 24.94 17.28
C ILE A 136 -5.73 23.78 17.51
N GLN A 137 -6.94 24.03 17.99
CA GLN A 137 -7.97 22.99 18.11
C GLN A 137 -8.34 22.38 16.76
N SER A 138 -8.45 23.21 15.72
CA SER A 138 -8.71 22.73 14.36
C SER A 138 -7.57 21.83 13.85
N VAL A 139 -6.32 22.21 14.12
CA VAL A 139 -5.14 21.41 13.75
C VAL A 139 -5.09 20.08 14.53
N GLN A 140 -5.46 20.10 15.82
CA GLN A 140 -5.55 18.88 16.64
C GLN A 140 -6.59 17.91 16.09
N GLN A 141 -7.80 18.39 15.76
CA GLN A 141 -8.85 17.56 15.15
C GLN A 141 -8.40 16.94 13.82
N PHE A 142 -7.74 17.72 12.96
CA PHE A 142 -7.20 17.22 11.71
C PHE A 142 -6.11 16.16 11.92
N THR A 143 -5.26 16.36 12.94
CA THR A 143 -4.25 15.38 13.33
C THR A 143 -4.91 14.09 13.83
N ASP A 144 -5.95 14.17 14.66
CA ASP A 144 -6.66 12.97 15.13
C ASP A 144 -7.31 12.19 13.98
N GLN A 145 -7.92 12.90 13.02
CA GLN A 145 -8.50 12.29 11.83
C GLN A 145 -7.44 11.56 11.00
N MET A 146 -6.30 12.20 10.71
CA MET A 146 -5.23 11.55 9.98
C MET A 146 -4.69 10.31 10.72
N VAL A 147 -4.67 10.27 12.06
CA VAL A 147 -4.20 9.09 12.82
C VAL A 147 -5.17 7.93 12.58
N HIS A 148 -6.46 8.22 12.53
CA HIS A 148 -7.48 7.22 12.19
C HIS A 148 -7.28 6.66 10.78
N GLU A 149 -7.14 7.54 9.78
CA GLU A 149 -6.89 7.16 8.38
C GLU A 149 -5.60 6.32 8.24
N MET A 150 -4.54 6.66 9.00
CA MET A 150 -3.29 5.88 9.01
C MET A 150 -3.47 4.47 9.59
N ASN A 151 -4.35 4.29 10.57
CA ASN A 151 -4.65 2.97 11.13
C ASN A 151 -5.46 2.11 10.15
N GLU A 152 -6.42 2.70 9.44
CA GLU A 152 -7.15 2.02 8.37
C GLU A 152 -6.20 1.60 7.23
N LEU A 153 -5.31 2.51 6.82
CA LEU A 153 -4.32 2.21 5.78
C LEU A 153 -3.38 1.07 6.20
N LYS A 154 -2.98 1.02 7.48
CA LYS A 154 -2.17 -0.08 8.02
C LYS A 154 -2.89 -1.43 7.91
N GLN A 155 -4.19 -1.47 8.17
CA GLN A 155 -4.98 -2.69 8.00
C GLN A 155 -5.00 -3.11 6.53
N LEU A 156 -5.30 -2.18 5.63
CA LEU A 156 -5.37 -2.45 4.18
C LEU A 156 -4.03 -2.97 3.63
N VAL A 157 -2.90 -2.40 4.07
CA VAL A 157 -1.57 -2.88 3.68
C VAL A 157 -1.30 -4.28 4.23
N GLY A 158 -1.78 -4.61 5.43
CA GLY A 158 -1.72 -5.96 5.99
C GLY A 158 -2.48 -6.97 5.13
N GLU A 159 -3.72 -6.65 4.75
CA GLU A 159 -4.54 -7.47 3.85
C GLU A 159 -3.87 -7.65 2.47
N GLN A 160 -3.29 -6.57 1.93
CA GLN A 160 -2.55 -6.61 0.66
C GLN A 160 -1.32 -7.51 0.73
N SER A 161 -0.62 -7.54 1.88
CA SER A 161 0.50 -8.45 2.12
C SER A 161 0.07 -9.90 2.10
N GLU A 162 -1.07 -10.23 2.70
CA GLU A 162 -1.61 -11.60 2.71
C GLU A 162 -1.97 -12.04 1.28
N VAL A 163 -2.65 -11.19 0.52
CA VAL A 163 -2.99 -11.46 -0.88
C VAL A 163 -1.73 -11.66 -1.73
N ASN A 164 -0.68 -10.87 -1.51
CA ASN A 164 0.58 -11.01 -2.22
C ASN A 164 1.27 -12.35 -1.96
N VAL A 165 1.28 -12.80 -0.69
CA VAL A 165 1.82 -14.12 -0.31
C VAL A 165 1.01 -15.24 -0.96
N ASN A 166 -0.32 -15.19 -0.88
CA ASN A 166 -1.20 -16.19 -1.48
C ASN A 166 -1.01 -16.29 -3.00
N ALA A 167 -0.82 -15.16 -3.68
CA ALA A 167 -0.55 -15.14 -5.12
C ALA A 167 0.80 -15.79 -5.47
N GLY A 168 1.85 -15.56 -4.65
CA GLY A 168 3.13 -16.25 -4.79
C GLY A 168 3.00 -17.77 -4.63
N GLU A 169 2.21 -18.25 -3.66
CA GLU A 169 1.94 -19.69 -3.50
C GLU A 169 1.20 -20.30 -4.70
N ILE A 170 0.24 -19.57 -5.27
CA ILE A 170 -0.48 -20.00 -6.47
C ILE A 170 0.50 -20.12 -7.65
N PHE A 171 1.39 -19.15 -7.85
CA PHE A 171 2.39 -19.22 -8.90
C PHE A 171 3.34 -20.41 -8.74
N ASN A 172 3.76 -20.73 -7.51
CA ASN A 172 4.55 -21.94 -7.26
C ASN A 172 3.79 -23.22 -7.64
N LYS A 173 2.50 -23.32 -7.32
CA LYS A 173 1.67 -24.47 -7.74
C LYS A 173 1.54 -24.57 -9.27
N ILE A 174 1.44 -23.43 -9.97
CA ILE A 174 1.40 -23.40 -11.44
C ILE A 174 2.76 -23.82 -12.01
N LEU A 175 3.87 -23.41 -11.38
CA LEU A 175 5.22 -23.83 -11.77
C LEU A 175 5.35 -25.37 -11.74
N ASP A 176 4.93 -25.98 -10.62
CA ASP A 176 4.98 -27.43 -10.45
C ASP A 176 4.11 -28.15 -11.49
N ALA A 177 2.89 -27.64 -11.73
CA ALA A 177 1.99 -28.21 -12.73
C ALA A 177 2.57 -28.12 -14.15
N ALA A 178 3.24 -27.02 -14.50
CA ALA A 178 3.88 -26.84 -15.80
C ALA A 178 5.09 -27.78 -15.97
N HIS A 179 5.88 -28.01 -14.91
CA HIS A 179 6.97 -28.99 -14.94
C HIS A 179 6.44 -30.41 -15.17
N ILE A 180 5.41 -30.81 -14.43
CA ILE A 180 4.76 -32.13 -14.60
C ILE A 180 4.24 -32.29 -16.03
N ALA A 181 3.58 -31.26 -16.58
CA ALA A 181 3.07 -31.29 -17.95
C ALA A 181 4.20 -31.40 -19.01
N ASN A 182 5.33 -30.74 -18.79
CA ASN A 182 6.51 -30.84 -19.65
C ASN A 182 7.10 -32.26 -19.62
N ASP A 183 7.27 -32.83 -18.43
CA ASP A 183 7.83 -34.18 -18.23
C ASP A 183 6.93 -35.26 -18.85
N VAL A 184 5.61 -35.17 -18.64
CA VAL A 184 4.64 -36.09 -19.24
C VAL A 184 4.69 -36.01 -20.77
N SER A 185 4.76 -34.80 -21.32
CA SER A 185 4.80 -34.61 -22.78
C SER A 185 6.10 -35.14 -23.40
N ARG A 186 7.26 -34.96 -22.74
CA ARG A 186 8.53 -35.55 -23.18
C ARG A 186 8.51 -37.07 -23.14
N ASN A 187 7.93 -37.66 -22.10
CA ASN A 187 7.76 -39.11 -22.02
C ASN A 187 6.85 -39.62 -23.14
N MET A 188 5.82 -38.84 -23.51
CA MET A 188 4.92 -39.16 -24.61
C MET A 188 5.64 -39.18 -25.97
N GLU A 189 6.54 -38.22 -26.24
CA GLU A 189 7.38 -38.25 -27.45
C GLU A 189 8.26 -39.50 -27.49
N HIS A 190 8.85 -39.90 -26.36
CA HIS A 190 9.69 -41.10 -26.27
C HIS A 190 8.89 -42.38 -26.53
N GLU A 191 7.68 -42.51 -25.97
CA GLU A 191 6.80 -43.65 -26.21
C GLU A 191 6.30 -43.71 -27.66
N ILE A 192 5.99 -42.57 -28.28
CA ILE A 192 5.62 -42.54 -29.71
C ILE A 192 6.78 -43.01 -30.59
N ALA A 193 8.00 -42.55 -30.31
CA ALA A 193 9.18 -42.98 -31.05
C ALA A 193 9.38 -44.50 -30.93
N TYR A 194 9.17 -45.06 -29.74
CA TYR A 194 9.21 -46.51 -29.52
C TYR A 194 8.10 -47.25 -30.30
N GLN A 195 6.86 -46.76 -30.24
CA GLN A 195 5.75 -47.37 -30.97
C GLN A 195 5.92 -47.30 -32.50
N ARG A 196 6.48 -46.21 -33.05
CA ARG A 196 6.82 -46.11 -34.48
C ARG A 196 7.81 -47.20 -34.88
N GLY A 197 8.82 -47.47 -34.05
CA GLY A 197 9.76 -48.58 -34.28
C GLY A 197 9.06 -49.93 -34.39
N ILE A 198 8.10 -50.21 -33.50
CA ILE A 198 7.28 -51.43 -33.57
C ILE A 198 6.44 -51.48 -34.84
N THR A 199 5.76 -50.37 -35.19
CA THR A 199 4.94 -50.30 -36.40
C THR A 199 5.77 -50.56 -37.65
N ASP A 200 6.98 -49.99 -37.73
CA ASP A 200 7.89 -50.19 -38.86
C ASP A 200 8.38 -51.63 -38.96
N ASP A 201 8.69 -52.29 -37.83
CA ASP A 201 9.12 -53.69 -37.83
C ASP A 201 7.99 -54.64 -38.25
N ILE A 202 6.75 -54.36 -37.83
CA ILE A 202 5.59 -55.11 -38.31
C ILE A 202 5.37 -54.87 -39.82
N LYS A 203 5.58 -53.65 -40.33
CA LYS A 203 5.42 -53.35 -41.77
C LYS A 203 6.42 -54.16 -42.59
N LYS A 204 7.66 -54.27 -42.13
CA LYS A 204 8.70 -55.08 -42.77
C LYS A 204 8.36 -56.57 -42.73
N ALA A 205 7.74 -57.06 -41.66
CA ALA A 205 7.37 -58.47 -41.52
C ALA A 205 6.17 -58.91 -42.38
N LEU A 206 5.38 -57.96 -42.87
CA LEU A 206 4.22 -58.19 -43.76
C LEU A 206 4.55 -58.05 -45.25
N GLN A 207 5.77 -57.63 -45.60
CA GLN A 207 6.29 -57.56 -46.97
C GLN A 207 6.95 -58.89 -47.36
#